data_AF-A0A4Q3C7C0-F1
#
_entry.id   AF-A0A4Q3C7C0-F1
#
_cell.length_a   1.000
_cell.length_b   1.000
_cell.length_c   1.000
_cell.angle_alpha   90.00
_cell.angle_beta   90.00
_cell.angle_gamma   90.00
#
_symmetry.space_group_name_H-M   'P 1'
#
loop_
_entity.id
_entity.type
_entity.pdbx_description
1 polymer ?
#
loop_
_entity_poly.entity_id
_entity_poly.type
_entity_poly.pdbx_seq_one_letter_code
_entity_poly.pdbx_strand_id
1 'polypeptide(L)'
;MPSEKSLNIVEQLDAIYQQSVSRLRAALTHYIRTGERPDPELRASGGFAYPEVRLRYDGHRDPGPLGRAYGRLQAAGDYATAVTQPALFASYLAQQIDLLLDDYGVNVEVGVSRTEIPYNYVLDAGDDLDLTGASPVDLARIFPSIELSQIGDELADGLWVHEEGATRPLALFDAPRVDFSLARLRHYTGTPSSHVQDYILFTNYHRYVDEFVHWAIDQLDSDSRYTLLSGAGGVEIRKGDPDPRQAIADSAWRRHQMPAYHLVAPNRSGITLVNIGVGPSNAKTITDHLAV
;
A
#
# COMPACT_ATOMS: atom_id res chain seq x y z
N MET A 1 9.60 7.26 17.72
CA MET A 1 10.01 8.00 16.50
C MET A 1 11.08 7.16 15.83
N PRO A 2 10.98 6.91 14.51
CA PRO A 2 11.99 6.14 13.80
C PRO A 2 13.37 6.82 13.84
N SER A 3 14.43 6.03 13.78
CA SER A 3 15.81 6.50 13.73
C SER A 3 16.13 7.16 12.37
N GLU A 4 17.14 8.04 12.36
CA GLU A 4 17.64 8.63 11.11
C GLU A 4 18.14 7.56 10.14
N LYS A 5 18.70 6.46 10.67
CA LYS A 5 19.20 5.33 9.87
C LYS A 5 18.07 4.62 9.13
N SER A 6 16.97 4.31 9.82
CA SER A 6 15.83 3.62 9.19
C SER A 6 15.09 4.53 8.21
N LEU A 7 14.97 5.83 8.51
CA LEU A 7 14.42 6.81 7.58
C LEU A 7 15.26 6.91 6.29
N ASN A 8 16.59 6.94 6.39
CA ASN A 8 17.46 6.96 5.21
C ASN A 8 17.28 5.69 4.35
N ILE A 9 17.12 4.52 4.96
CA ILE A 9 16.82 3.27 4.24
C ILE A 9 15.50 3.39 3.47
N VAL A 10 14.46 3.95 4.10
CA VAL A 10 13.17 4.19 3.45
C VAL A 10 13.28 5.19 2.30
N GLU A 11 14.07 6.26 2.46
CA GLU A 11 14.33 7.22 1.37
C GLU A 11 15.05 6.57 0.19
N GLN A 12 15.99 5.65 0.43
CA GLN A 12 16.64 4.88 -0.64
C GLN A 12 15.65 3.97 -1.38
N LEU A 13 14.76 3.29 -0.66
CA LEU A 13 13.69 2.49 -1.25
C LEU A 13 12.78 3.39 -2.12
N ASP A 14 12.38 4.55 -1.60
CA ASP A 14 11.54 5.50 -2.33
C ASP A 14 12.24 6.03 -3.59
N ALA A 15 13.53 6.39 -3.50
CA ALA A 15 14.29 6.86 -4.64
C ALA A 15 14.35 5.83 -5.77
N ILE A 16 14.55 4.54 -5.45
CA ILE A 16 14.52 3.45 -6.45
C ILE A 16 13.10 3.30 -7.01
N TYR A 17 12.07 3.30 -6.15
CA TYR A 17 10.67 3.19 -6.58
C TYR A 17 10.29 4.31 -7.57
N GLN A 18 10.56 5.57 -7.23
CA GLN A 18 10.26 6.72 -8.09
C GLN A 18 11.02 6.66 -9.42
N GLN A 19 12.28 6.19 -9.41
CA GLN A 19 13.05 5.98 -10.64
C GLN A 19 12.41 4.91 -11.54
N SER A 20 12.00 3.77 -10.98
CA SER A 20 11.35 2.70 -11.75
C SER A 20 10.00 3.15 -12.32
N VAL A 21 9.18 3.84 -11.52
CA VAL A 21 7.90 4.43 -11.96
C VAL A 21 8.13 5.45 -13.09
N SER A 22 9.10 6.35 -12.93
CA SER A 22 9.44 7.36 -13.94
C SER A 22 9.91 6.74 -15.25
N ARG A 23 10.81 5.75 -15.20
CA ARG A 23 11.29 5.01 -16.38
C ARG A 23 10.14 4.28 -17.09
N LEU A 24 9.27 3.62 -16.33
CA LEU A 24 8.12 2.89 -16.89
C LEU A 24 7.14 3.85 -17.57
N ARG A 25 6.82 4.99 -16.95
CA ARG A 25 6.00 6.04 -17.55
C ARG A 25 6.61 6.59 -18.83
N ALA A 26 7.89 6.94 -18.81
CA ALA A 26 8.59 7.43 -19.99
C ALA A 26 8.57 6.41 -21.14
N ALA A 27 8.77 5.13 -20.83
CA ALA A 27 8.70 4.05 -21.80
C ALA A 27 7.29 3.84 -22.38
N LEU A 28 6.25 3.91 -21.55
CA LEU A 28 4.85 3.85 -21.98
C LEU A 28 4.52 5.02 -22.93
N THR A 29 4.84 6.25 -22.53
CA THR A 29 4.60 7.45 -23.34
C THR A 29 5.35 7.38 -24.67
N HIS A 30 6.61 6.93 -24.66
CA HIS A 30 7.39 6.77 -25.88
C HIS A 30 6.80 5.72 -26.81
N TYR A 31 6.37 4.56 -26.29
CA TYR A 31 5.71 3.52 -27.06
C TYR A 31 4.38 4.00 -27.67
N ILE A 32 3.53 4.68 -26.89
CA ILE A 32 2.24 5.19 -27.38
C ILE A 32 2.44 6.19 -28.52
N ARG A 33 3.46 7.05 -28.41
CA ARG A 33 3.74 8.09 -29.41
C ARG A 33 4.41 7.56 -30.69
N THR A 34 5.29 6.57 -30.57
CA THR A 34 6.21 6.18 -31.67
C THR A 34 6.06 4.73 -32.13
N GLY A 35 5.44 3.87 -31.32
CA GLY A 35 5.41 2.41 -31.50
C GLY A 35 6.71 1.69 -31.13
N GLU A 36 7.77 2.42 -30.72
CA GLU A 36 9.04 1.82 -30.32
C GLU A 36 8.95 1.14 -28.96
N ARG A 37 9.44 -0.10 -28.87
CA ARG A 37 9.40 -0.90 -27.65
C ARG A 37 10.50 -0.45 -26.67
N PRO A 38 10.30 -0.68 -25.35
CA PRO A 38 11.35 -0.46 -24.37
C PRO A 38 12.61 -1.29 -24.68
N ASP A 39 13.77 -0.74 -24.36
CA ASP A 39 15.05 -1.44 -24.45
C ASP A 39 15.04 -2.73 -23.59
N PRO A 40 15.30 -3.91 -24.18
CA PRO A 40 15.40 -5.16 -23.44
C PRO A 40 16.48 -5.15 -22.34
N GLU A 41 17.60 -4.45 -22.54
CA GLU A 41 18.68 -4.38 -21.54
C GLU A 41 18.27 -3.56 -20.31
N LEU A 42 17.51 -2.48 -20.54
CA LEU A 42 16.91 -1.70 -19.45
C LEU A 42 15.98 -2.56 -18.58
N ARG A 43 15.16 -3.41 -19.20
CA ARG A 43 14.28 -4.33 -18.47
C ARG A 43 15.07 -5.40 -17.72
N ALA A 44 16.03 -6.03 -18.39
CA ALA A 44 16.86 -7.09 -17.80
C ALA A 44 17.69 -6.61 -16.60
N SER A 45 18.06 -5.33 -16.58
CA SER A 45 18.76 -4.68 -15.45
C SER A 45 17.83 -4.17 -14.33
N GLY A 46 16.53 -4.46 -14.40
CA GLY A 46 15.56 -4.07 -13.36
C GLY A 46 15.06 -2.62 -13.50
N GLY A 47 15.13 -2.03 -14.69
CA GLY A 47 14.72 -0.65 -14.93
C GLY A 47 13.27 -0.32 -14.61
N PHE A 48 12.39 -1.35 -14.55
CA PHE A 48 10.99 -1.24 -14.14
C PHE A 48 10.69 -1.98 -12.84
N ALA A 49 11.68 -2.48 -12.12
CA ALA A 49 11.47 -3.33 -10.95
C ALA A 49 11.20 -2.54 -9.68
N TYR A 50 10.42 -3.16 -8.77
CA TYR A 50 10.24 -2.64 -7.42
C TYR A 50 11.58 -2.57 -6.69
N PRO A 51 11.76 -1.63 -5.74
CA PRO A 51 12.84 -1.73 -4.78
C PRO A 51 12.69 -2.98 -3.90
N GLU A 52 13.81 -3.44 -3.35
CA GLU A 52 13.86 -4.58 -2.43
C GLU A 52 14.65 -4.18 -1.18
N VAL A 53 14.13 -4.56 -0.03
CA VAL A 53 14.88 -4.54 1.23
C VAL A 53 15.36 -5.96 1.53
N ARG A 54 16.64 -6.10 1.86
CA ARG A 54 17.27 -7.36 2.25
C ARG A 54 17.86 -7.21 3.64
N LEU A 55 17.60 -8.18 4.51
CA LEU A 55 18.19 -8.28 5.83
C LEU A 55 18.98 -9.58 5.96
N ARG A 56 20.17 -9.49 6.55
CA ARG A 56 20.92 -10.67 6.97
C ARG A 56 21.04 -10.70 8.48
N TYR A 57 20.60 -11.81 9.07
CA TYR A 57 20.75 -12.10 10.49
C TYR A 57 21.71 -13.28 10.69
N ASP A 58 22.80 -13.05 11.41
CA ASP A 58 23.86 -14.05 11.63
C ASP A 58 23.59 -14.99 12.81
N GLY A 59 22.58 -14.71 13.63
CA GLY A 59 22.25 -15.51 14.82
C GLY A 59 23.07 -15.17 16.07
N HIS A 60 23.99 -14.20 16.02
CA HIS A 60 24.87 -13.89 17.15
C HIS A 60 24.17 -13.07 18.23
N ARG A 61 23.27 -12.17 17.83
CA ARG A 61 22.53 -11.31 18.75
C ARG A 61 21.10 -11.81 18.92
N ASP A 62 20.86 -12.49 20.03
CA ASP A 62 19.53 -12.89 20.46
C ASP A 62 19.06 -12.01 21.63
N PRO A 63 18.01 -11.19 21.45
CA PRO A 63 17.46 -10.35 22.52
C PRO A 63 16.74 -11.17 23.62
N GLY A 64 16.54 -12.47 23.41
CA GLY A 64 15.77 -13.32 24.30
C GLY A 64 14.26 -13.07 24.19
N PRO A 65 13.48 -13.41 25.23
CA PRO A 65 12.04 -13.22 25.23
C PRO A 65 11.65 -11.73 25.14
N LEU A 66 11.15 -11.35 23.97
CA LEU A 66 10.58 -10.03 23.73
C LEU A 66 9.10 -10.03 24.15
N GLY A 67 8.66 -8.96 24.83
CA GLY A 67 7.25 -8.77 25.22
C GLY A 67 6.31 -8.39 24.08
N ARG A 68 6.82 -8.25 22.85
CA ARG A 68 6.07 -7.89 21.64
C ARG A 68 5.85 -9.10 20.74
N ALA A 69 4.73 -9.09 20.00
CA ALA A 69 4.35 -10.17 19.09
C ALA A 69 5.03 -10.11 17.71
N TYR A 70 5.53 -8.93 17.29
CA TYR A 70 6.08 -8.65 15.96
C TYR A 70 7.53 -8.14 16.04
N GLY A 71 8.17 -7.95 14.88
CA GLY A 71 9.56 -7.50 14.78
C GLY A 71 10.52 -8.52 15.40
N ARG A 72 10.38 -9.79 15.01
CA ARG A 72 11.13 -10.93 15.53
C ARG A 72 11.68 -11.78 14.40
N LEU A 73 12.91 -12.25 14.57
CA LEU A 73 13.54 -13.22 13.67
C LEU A 73 13.67 -14.56 14.38
N GLN A 74 13.23 -15.63 13.71
CA GLN A 74 13.18 -16.98 14.27
C GLN A 74 14.47 -17.77 14.02
N ALA A 75 15.19 -17.46 12.95
CA ALA A 75 16.37 -18.20 12.54
C ALA A 75 17.38 -17.26 11.87
N ALA A 76 18.67 -17.60 11.98
CA ALA A 76 19.68 -16.96 11.16
C ALA A 76 19.42 -17.22 9.66
N GLY A 77 19.85 -16.28 8.82
CA GLY A 77 19.70 -16.36 7.38
C GLY A 77 19.36 -15.01 6.74
N ASP A 78 19.03 -15.10 5.46
CA ASP A 78 18.66 -13.95 4.63
C ASP A 78 17.15 -13.81 4.57
N TYR A 79 16.68 -12.58 4.71
CA TYR A 79 15.29 -12.17 4.59
C TYR A 79 15.17 -11.08 3.53
N ALA A 80 14.14 -11.12 2.69
CA ALA A 80 13.91 -10.07 1.71
C ALA A 80 12.42 -9.85 1.45
N THR A 81 12.08 -8.67 0.98
CA THR A 81 10.78 -8.41 0.35
C THR A 81 10.89 -7.24 -0.63
N ALA A 82 10.17 -7.35 -1.75
CA ALA A 82 9.95 -6.23 -2.65
C ALA A 82 8.98 -5.24 -1.99
N VAL A 83 9.23 -3.94 -2.15
CA VAL A 83 8.45 -2.86 -1.51
C VAL A 83 7.81 -1.98 -2.57
N THR A 84 6.55 -1.60 -2.38
CA THR A 84 5.87 -0.55 -3.17
C THR A 84 5.48 0.61 -2.29
N GLN A 85 5.22 1.77 -2.89
CA GLN A 85 4.79 3.00 -2.23
C GLN A 85 5.60 3.31 -0.93
N PRO A 86 6.95 3.35 -0.96
CA PRO A 86 7.73 3.45 0.28
C PRO A 86 7.40 4.71 1.09
N ALA A 87 7.12 5.84 0.43
CA ALA A 87 6.64 7.06 1.08
C ALA A 87 5.31 6.87 1.84
N LEU A 88 4.37 6.08 1.30
CA LEU A 88 3.09 5.79 1.95
C LEU A 88 3.30 5.00 3.25
N PHE A 89 4.20 4.01 3.21
CA PHE A 89 4.49 3.10 4.33
C PHE A 89 5.70 3.53 5.17
N ALA A 90 6.20 4.76 4.99
CA ALA A 90 7.49 5.19 5.52
C ALA A 90 7.62 4.97 7.04
N SER A 91 6.60 5.37 7.81
CA SER A 91 6.59 5.21 9.27
C SER A 91 6.59 3.75 9.69
N TYR A 92 5.82 2.90 8.99
CA TYR A 92 5.75 1.46 9.28
C TYR A 92 7.09 0.79 8.97
N LEU A 93 7.63 0.99 7.76
CA LEU A 93 8.89 0.39 7.32
C LEU A 93 10.04 0.81 8.26
N ALA A 94 10.15 2.10 8.56
CA ALA A 94 11.22 2.63 9.40
C ALA A 94 11.14 2.05 10.83
N GLN A 95 9.94 1.99 11.42
CA GLN A 95 9.74 1.39 12.74
C GLN A 95 10.10 -0.10 12.76
N GLN A 96 9.66 -0.88 11.77
CA GLN A 96 9.98 -2.32 11.73
C GLN A 96 11.48 -2.56 11.53
N ILE A 97 12.14 -1.77 10.69
CA ILE A 97 13.59 -1.85 10.49
C ILE A 97 14.34 -1.53 11.78
N ASP A 98 13.94 -0.49 12.53
CA ASP A 98 14.55 -0.15 13.81
C ASP A 98 14.46 -1.30 14.82
N LEU A 99 13.29 -1.94 14.95
CA LEU A 99 13.13 -3.09 15.85
C LEU A 99 14.09 -4.23 15.51
N LEU A 100 14.32 -4.49 14.22
CA LEU A 100 15.20 -5.57 13.79
C LEU A 100 16.68 -5.20 13.95
N LEU A 101 17.05 -3.94 13.66
CA LEU A 101 18.40 -3.42 13.91
C LEU A 101 18.74 -3.46 15.41
N ASP A 102 17.84 -2.92 16.24
CA ASP A 102 18.08 -2.71 17.66
C ASP A 102 18.12 -4.01 18.44
N ASP A 103 17.38 -5.04 18.04
CA ASP A 103 17.32 -6.28 18.81
C ASP A 103 18.19 -7.39 18.24
N TYR A 104 18.29 -7.49 16.91
CA TYR A 104 18.99 -8.59 16.24
C TYR A 104 20.31 -8.17 15.57
N GLY A 105 20.61 -6.86 15.52
CA GLY A 105 21.87 -6.37 14.94
C GLY A 105 22.01 -6.70 13.45
N VAL A 106 20.89 -6.77 12.72
CA VAL A 106 20.87 -7.17 11.31
C VAL A 106 21.65 -6.20 10.41
N ASN A 107 22.16 -6.74 9.30
CA ASN A 107 22.65 -5.92 8.19
C ASN A 107 21.50 -5.66 7.21
N VAL A 108 21.24 -4.40 6.89
CA VAL A 108 20.17 -3.99 5.96
C VAL A 108 20.79 -3.51 4.66
N GLU A 109 20.34 -4.07 3.55
CA GLU A 109 20.72 -3.65 2.20
C GLU A 109 19.46 -3.28 1.41
N VAL A 110 19.59 -2.25 0.56
CA VAL A 110 18.53 -1.80 -0.35
C VAL A 110 19.02 -2.01 -1.77
N GLY A 111 18.16 -2.56 -2.62
CA GLY A 111 18.48 -2.83 -4.02
C GLY A 111 17.25 -2.84 -4.92
N VAL A 112 17.45 -3.32 -6.14
CA VAL A 112 16.39 -3.51 -7.13
C VAL A 112 15.97 -4.98 -7.07
N SER A 113 14.66 -5.23 -6.98
CA SER A 113 14.10 -6.58 -7.00
C SER A 113 14.15 -7.19 -8.41
N ARG A 114 13.68 -8.43 -8.54
CA ARG A 114 13.49 -9.10 -9.84
C ARG A 114 12.08 -8.92 -10.40
N THR A 115 11.21 -8.24 -9.66
CA THR A 115 9.78 -8.15 -9.95
C THR A 115 9.48 -6.78 -10.55
N GLU A 116 9.00 -6.76 -11.79
CA GLU A 116 8.64 -5.53 -12.50
C GLU A 116 7.29 -4.97 -11.99
N ILE A 117 7.19 -3.64 -11.92
CA ILE A 117 5.96 -2.92 -11.56
C ILE A 117 4.97 -3.05 -12.73
N PRO A 118 3.76 -3.59 -12.52
CA PRO A 118 2.74 -3.60 -13.55
C PRO A 118 2.39 -2.19 -14.03
N TYR A 119 2.31 -2.00 -15.35
CA TYR A 119 2.05 -0.71 -15.96
C TYR A 119 0.73 -0.09 -15.48
N ASN A 120 -0.24 -0.93 -15.12
CA ASN A 120 -1.54 -0.52 -14.59
C ASN A 120 -1.41 0.43 -13.38
N TYR A 121 -0.43 0.21 -12.50
CA TYR A 121 -0.29 0.99 -11.27
C TYR A 121 0.41 2.33 -11.45
N VAL A 122 1.12 2.53 -12.56
CA VAL A 122 1.77 3.83 -12.86
C VAL A 122 0.87 4.79 -13.64
N LEU A 123 -0.25 4.29 -14.19
CA LEU A 123 -1.25 5.07 -14.92
C LEU A 123 -2.20 5.84 -13.99
N ASP A 124 -2.55 5.29 -12.82
CA ASP A 124 -3.58 5.86 -11.93
C ASP A 124 -3.09 7.03 -11.03
N ALA A 125 -1.79 7.28 -11.00
CA ALA A 125 -1.18 8.34 -10.20
C ALA A 125 -1.19 9.70 -10.92
N GLY A 126 -2.39 10.26 -11.11
CA GLY A 126 -2.61 11.71 -11.24
C GLY A 126 -2.30 12.39 -12.58
N ASP A 127 -1.91 11.68 -13.64
CA ASP A 127 -1.59 12.26 -14.96
C ASP A 127 -2.50 11.70 -16.06
N ASP A 128 -2.99 12.59 -16.94
CA ASP A 128 -3.63 12.29 -18.22
C ASP A 128 -2.63 11.63 -19.18
N LEU A 129 -2.23 10.38 -18.90
CA LEU A 129 -1.59 9.56 -19.92
C LEU A 129 -2.68 9.22 -20.93
N ASP A 130 -2.70 9.96 -22.03
CA ASP A 130 -3.65 9.75 -23.11
C ASP A 130 -3.38 8.38 -23.76
N LEU A 131 -4.17 7.39 -23.34
CA LEU A 131 -4.15 6.04 -23.88
C LEU A 131 -4.99 5.93 -25.17
N THR A 132 -5.53 7.04 -25.70
CA THR A 132 -6.30 6.98 -26.94
C THR A 132 -5.43 6.46 -28.08
N GLY A 133 -5.83 5.31 -28.64
CA GLY A 133 -5.10 4.61 -29.70
C GLY A 133 -4.16 3.50 -29.22
N ALA A 134 -3.93 3.33 -27.93
CA ALA A 134 -3.17 2.19 -27.40
C ALA A 134 -4.08 0.99 -27.14
N SER A 135 -3.77 -0.16 -27.75
CA SER A 135 -4.45 -1.43 -27.48
C SER A 135 -4.03 -1.98 -26.11
N PRO A 136 -4.97 -2.23 -25.16
CA PRO A 136 -4.63 -2.83 -23.88
C PRO A 136 -3.94 -4.20 -24.01
N VAL A 137 -4.29 -4.95 -25.07
CA VAL A 137 -3.67 -6.25 -25.38
C VAL A 137 -2.21 -6.08 -25.77
N ASP A 138 -1.88 -5.05 -26.55
CA ASP A 138 -0.50 -4.79 -26.96
C ASP A 138 0.33 -4.28 -25.77
N LEU A 139 -0.24 -3.42 -24.93
CA LEU A 139 0.41 -2.96 -23.70
C LEU A 139 0.73 -4.12 -22.77
N ALA A 140 -0.23 -5.02 -22.51
CA ALA A 140 -0.01 -6.19 -21.65
C ALA A 140 1.02 -7.18 -22.23
N ARG A 141 1.24 -7.19 -23.55
CA ARG A 141 2.25 -8.03 -24.20
C ARG A 141 3.66 -7.42 -24.12
N ILE A 142 3.77 -6.09 -24.12
CA ILE A 142 5.05 -5.37 -24.22
C ILE A 142 5.55 -4.95 -22.85
N PHE A 143 4.65 -4.54 -21.97
CA PHE A 143 4.96 -4.02 -20.63
C PHE A 143 4.58 -5.03 -19.54
N PRO A 144 5.19 -4.91 -18.35
CA PRO A 144 4.79 -5.74 -17.20
C PRO A 144 3.32 -5.50 -16.89
N SER A 145 2.54 -6.56 -16.71
CA SER A 145 1.11 -6.47 -16.41
C SER A 145 0.77 -7.31 -15.18
N ILE A 146 -0.45 -7.13 -14.67
CA ILE A 146 -0.89 -7.86 -13.47
C ILE A 146 -1.07 -9.34 -13.82
N GLU A 147 -0.23 -10.21 -13.26
CA GLU A 147 -0.39 -11.65 -13.32
C GLU A 147 -0.96 -12.16 -11.99
N LEU A 148 -2.28 -12.43 -11.95
CA LEU A 148 -2.97 -12.87 -10.72
C LEU A 148 -2.38 -14.15 -10.12
N SER A 149 -1.79 -15.02 -10.94
CA SER A 149 -1.12 -16.24 -10.46
C SER A 149 0.16 -15.97 -9.68
N GLN A 150 0.74 -14.77 -9.79
CA GLN A 150 1.93 -14.34 -9.05
C GLN A 150 1.57 -13.53 -7.78
N ILE A 151 0.29 -13.27 -7.54
CA ILE A 151 -0.20 -12.54 -6.38
C ILE A 151 -0.72 -13.58 -5.38
N GLY A 152 0.09 -13.83 -4.34
CA GLY A 152 -0.15 -14.86 -3.36
C GLY A 152 -0.48 -14.35 -1.96
N ASP A 153 -1.17 -15.18 -1.19
CA ASP A 153 -1.50 -14.98 0.23
C ASP A 153 -0.90 -16.08 1.13
N GLU A 154 0.00 -16.91 0.58
CA GLU A 154 0.46 -18.14 1.21
C GLU A 154 1.12 -17.91 2.56
N LEU A 155 1.79 -16.78 2.73
CA LEU A 155 2.43 -16.43 4.00
C LEU A 155 1.39 -16.00 5.06
N ALA A 156 0.41 -15.19 4.67
CA ALA A 156 -0.67 -14.76 5.56
C ALA A 156 -1.59 -15.93 5.94
N ASP A 157 -1.82 -16.86 5.01
CA ASP A 157 -2.58 -18.09 5.22
C ASP A 157 -1.82 -19.18 5.99
N GLY A 158 -0.52 -18.97 6.27
CA GLY A 158 0.33 -19.94 6.96
C GLY A 158 0.64 -21.20 6.14
N LEU A 159 0.51 -21.12 4.82
CA LEU A 159 0.77 -22.20 3.86
C LEU A 159 2.20 -22.19 3.33
N TRP A 160 2.95 -21.10 3.56
CA TRP A 160 4.34 -21.00 3.11
C TRP A 160 5.26 -21.97 3.86
N VAL A 161 5.99 -22.79 3.11
CA VAL A 161 6.99 -23.72 3.63
C VAL A 161 8.37 -23.25 3.19
N HIS A 162 9.28 -23.11 4.15
CA HIS A 162 10.65 -22.71 3.86
C HIS A 162 11.42 -23.83 3.15
N GLU A 163 11.95 -23.53 1.97
CA GLU A 163 12.92 -24.37 1.29
C GLU A 163 14.34 -24.08 1.79
N GLU A 164 15.15 -25.13 1.95
CA GLU A 164 16.51 -24.99 2.45
C GLU A 164 17.37 -24.13 1.51
N GLY A 165 17.99 -23.08 2.06
CA GLY A 165 18.82 -22.13 1.30
C GLY A 165 18.05 -21.04 0.56
N ALA A 166 16.71 -21.05 0.58
CA ALA A 166 15.92 -19.96 0.01
C ALA A 166 15.92 -18.71 0.91
N THR A 167 15.81 -17.53 0.32
CA THR A 167 15.60 -16.29 1.09
C THR A 167 14.24 -16.33 1.77
N ARG A 168 14.19 -15.95 3.05
CA ARG A 168 12.94 -15.90 3.83
C ARG A 168 12.16 -14.62 3.53
N PRO A 169 10.82 -14.65 3.56
CA PRO A 169 10.03 -13.43 3.41
C PRO A 169 10.21 -12.53 4.64
N LEU A 170 10.38 -11.23 4.39
CA LEU A 170 10.51 -10.22 5.46
C LEU A 170 9.17 -9.64 5.92
N ALA A 171 8.17 -9.64 5.04
CA ALA A 171 6.83 -9.11 5.30
C ALA A 171 5.76 -10.11 4.86
N LEU A 172 4.55 -9.96 5.38
CA LEU A 172 3.40 -10.83 5.04
C LEU A 172 3.00 -10.73 3.56
N PHE A 173 3.16 -9.53 2.99
CA PHE A 173 2.78 -9.23 1.62
C PHE A 173 3.96 -8.58 0.89
N ASP A 174 4.13 -8.95 -0.37
CA ASP A 174 5.12 -8.37 -1.27
C ASP A 174 4.52 -7.20 -2.08
N ALA A 175 5.37 -6.48 -2.81
CA ALA A 175 4.96 -5.29 -3.55
C ALA A 175 3.78 -5.50 -4.52
N PRO A 176 3.74 -6.54 -5.39
CA PRO A 176 2.60 -6.78 -6.27
C PRO A 176 1.29 -6.98 -5.52
N ARG A 177 1.30 -7.74 -4.41
CA ARG A 177 0.11 -7.98 -3.59
C ARG A 177 -0.37 -6.71 -2.91
N VAL A 178 0.55 -5.88 -2.43
CA VAL A 178 0.23 -4.56 -1.83
C VAL A 178 -0.39 -3.63 -2.87
N ASP A 179 0.23 -3.43 -4.04
CA ASP A 179 -0.32 -2.55 -5.08
C ASP A 179 -1.71 -3.01 -5.56
N PHE A 180 -1.88 -4.32 -5.75
CA PHE A 180 -3.17 -4.90 -6.10
C PHE A 180 -4.25 -4.55 -5.08
N SER A 181 -3.95 -4.74 -3.80
CA SER A 181 -4.88 -4.44 -2.72
C SER A 181 -5.13 -2.94 -2.58
N LEU A 182 -4.12 -2.08 -2.74
CA LEU A 182 -4.31 -0.63 -2.73
C LEU A 182 -5.23 -0.16 -3.85
N ALA A 183 -5.09 -0.71 -5.07
CA ALA A 183 -5.98 -0.40 -6.19
C ALA A 183 -7.42 -0.91 -5.92
N ARG A 184 -7.56 -2.11 -5.36
CA ARG A 184 -8.87 -2.68 -5.01
C ARG A 184 -9.55 -1.94 -3.86
N LEU A 185 -8.81 -1.50 -2.84
CA LEU A 185 -9.33 -0.65 -1.77
C LEU A 185 -9.95 0.60 -2.36
N ARG A 186 -9.21 1.34 -3.20
CA ARG A 186 -9.73 2.56 -3.84
C ARG A 186 -11.01 2.27 -4.64
N HIS A 187 -11.02 1.18 -5.41
CA HIS A 187 -12.18 0.79 -6.21
C HIS A 187 -13.42 0.44 -5.35
N TYR A 188 -13.25 -0.38 -4.30
CA TYR A 188 -14.37 -0.83 -3.48
C TYR A 188 -14.90 0.23 -2.52
N THR A 189 -14.01 1.07 -2.00
CA THR A 189 -14.32 2.05 -0.95
C THR A 189 -14.63 3.43 -1.49
N GLY A 190 -14.16 3.76 -2.70
CA GLY A 190 -14.33 5.08 -3.29
C GLY A 190 -13.52 6.18 -2.60
N THR A 191 -12.48 5.81 -1.84
CA THR A 191 -11.59 6.73 -1.11
C THR A 191 -10.13 6.45 -1.46
N PRO A 192 -9.23 7.44 -1.27
CA PRO A 192 -7.79 7.19 -1.35
C PRO A 192 -7.35 6.19 -0.26
N SER A 193 -6.63 5.13 -0.65
CA SER A 193 -6.11 4.13 0.29
C SER A 193 -5.15 4.73 1.33
N SER A 194 -4.53 5.87 1.02
CA SER A 194 -3.69 6.64 1.94
C SER A 194 -4.44 7.27 3.11
N HIS A 195 -5.77 7.36 3.04
CA HIS A 195 -6.59 7.88 4.12
C HIS A 195 -7.01 6.81 5.14
N VAL A 196 -6.72 5.53 4.88
CA VAL A 196 -7.00 4.45 5.84
C VAL A 196 -6.21 4.68 7.13
N GLN A 197 -6.96 4.71 8.24
CA GLN A 197 -6.48 4.81 9.61
C GLN A 197 -6.33 3.44 10.28
N ASP A 198 -5.49 3.35 11.31
CA ASP A 198 -5.13 2.11 12.00
C ASP A 198 -6.31 1.47 12.76
N TYR A 199 -7.29 2.27 13.17
CA TYR A 199 -8.49 1.79 13.87
C TYR A 199 -9.66 1.68 12.90
N ILE A 200 -10.01 0.43 12.56
CA ILE A 200 -11.03 0.12 11.56
C ILE A 200 -12.30 -0.40 12.23
N LEU A 201 -13.43 0.20 11.86
CA LEU A 201 -14.77 -0.23 12.22
C LEU A 201 -15.49 -0.76 10.98
N PHE A 202 -16.16 -1.90 11.13
CA PHE A 202 -17.05 -2.44 10.11
C PHE A 202 -18.51 -2.27 10.52
N THR A 203 -19.34 -1.92 9.55
CA THR A 203 -20.79 -1.94 9.69
C THR A 203 -21.43 -2.64 8.50
N ASN A 204 -22.58 -3.27 8.72
CA ASN A 204 -23.43 -3.82 7.66
C ASN A 204 -24.69 -2.98 7.44
N TYR A 205 -24.80 -1.84 8.14
CA TYR A 205 -26.03 -1.07 8.15
C TYR A 205 -25.77 0.43 8.02
N HIS A 206 -26.43 1.03 7.03
CA HIS A 206 -26.15 2.39 6.58
C HIS A 206 -26.34 3.46 7.66
N ARG A 207 -27.29 3.28 8.59
CA ARG A 207 -27.49 4.24 9.69
C ARG A 207 -26.23 4.50 10.53
N TYR A 208 -25.34 3.52 10.67
CA TYR A 208 -24.07 3.75 11.36
C TYR A 208 -23.12 4.68 10.59
N VAL A 209 -23.22 4.71 9.26
CA VAL A 209 -22.47 5.66 8.43
C VAL A 209 -22.96 7.07 8.70
N ASP A 210 -24.28 7.29 8.67
CA ASP A 210 -24.88 8.61 8.93
C ASP A 210 -24.46 9.16 10.29
N GLU A 211 -24.56 8.34 11.34
CA GLU A 211 -24.16 8.71 12.70
C GLU A 211 -22.65 8.95 12.82
N PHE A 212 -21.82 8.10 12.22
CA PHE A 212 -20.36 8.29 12.23
C PHE A 212 -19.96 9.59 11.54
N VAL A 213 -20.57 9.89 10.41
CA VAL A 213 -20.27 11.09 9.64
C VAL A 213 -20.71 12.35 10.38
N HIS A 214 -21.90 12.37 10.98
CA HIS A 214 -22.34 13.47 11.83
C HIS A 214 -21.38 13.68 13.00
N TRP A 215 -21.06 12.61 13.74
CA TRP A 215 -20.11 12.69 14.84
C TRP A 215 -18.71 13.15 14.39
N ALA A 216 -18.24 12.69 13.24
CA ALA A 216 -16.94 13.06 12.69
C ALA A 216 -16.86 14.55 12.33
N ILE A 217 -17.93 15.14 11.78
CA ILE A 217 -18.01 16.59 11.55
C ILE A 217 -17.93 17.34 12.88
N ASP A 218 -18.70 16.92 13.88
CA ASP A 218 -18.69 17.55 15.21
C ASP A 218 -17.28 17.48 15.84
N GLN A 219 -16.54 16.37 15.60
CA GLN A 219 -15.14 16.25 16.03
C GLN A 219 -14.23 17.25 15.31
N LEU A 220 -14.38 17.47 14.00
CA LEU A 220 -13.56 18.43 13.25
C LEU A 220 -13.80 19.88 13.70
N ASP A 221 -15.04 20.23 14.04
CA ASP A 221 -15.39 21.58 14.50
C ASP A 221 -14.92 21.86 15.94
N SER A 222 -14.80 20.81 16.75
CA SER A 222 -14.28 20.91 18.12
C SER A 222 -12.76 21.14 18.17
N ASP A 223 -12.23 21.37 19.38
CA ASP A 223 -10.78 21.34 19.63
C ASP A 223 -10.33 19.87 19.78
N SER A 224 -10.24 19.16 18.66
CA SER A 224 -9.84 17.75 18.60
C SER A 224 -8.58 17.53 17.77
N ARG A 225 -8.04 16.31 17.85
CA ARG A 225 -6.86 15.88 17.08
C ARG A 225 -7.15 15.56 15.61
N TYR A 226 -8.41 15.55 15.19
CA TYR A 226 -8.79 15.11 13.85
C TYR A 226 -8.66 16.25 12.85
N THR A 227 -8.16 15.95 11.65
CA THR A 227 -7.74 16.97 10.68
C THR A 227 -8.51 16.93 9.36
N LEU A 228 -9.10 15.79 9.02
CA LEU A 228 -9.79 15.56 7.75
C LEU A 228 -10.84 14.46 7.92
N LEU A 229 -12.03 14.65 7.37
CA LEU A 229 -12.98 13.57 7.08
C LEU A 229 -12.96 13.30 5.58
N SER A 230 -12.41 12.16 5.18
CA SER A 230 -12.44 11.68 3.80
C SER A 230 -13.57 10.68 3.62
N GLY A 231 -14.45 10.91 2.66
CA GLY A 231 -15.61 10.06 2.38
C GLY A 231 -15.63 9.52 0.96
N ALA A 232 -16.35 8.40 0.80
CA ALA A 232 -16.54 7.76 -0.49
C ALA A 232 -17.07 8.74 -1.56
N GLY A 233 -16.54 8.63 -2.78
CA GLY A 233 -16.89 9.55 -3.87
C GLY A 233 -16.02 10.81 -3.93
N GLY A 234 -14.88 10.82 -3.21
CA GLY A 234 -13.89 11.89 -3.28
C GLY A 234 -14.19 13.09 -2.39
N VAL A 235 -15.09 12.95 -1.41
CA VAL A 235 -15.37 14.03 -0.45
C VAL A 235 -14.22 14.15 0.53
N GLU A 236 -13.79 15.38 0.77
CA GLU A 236 -12.84 15.74 1.80
C GLU A 236 -13.37 16.95 2.55
N ILE A 237 -13.55 16.81 3.86
CA ILE A 237 -14.04 17.87 4.74
C ILE A 237 -12.97 18.18 5.77
N ARG A 238 -12.58 19.45 5.86
CA ARG A 238 -11.64 19.99 6.83
C ARG A 238 -12.36 20.97 7.76
N LYS A 239 -11.71 21.28 8.87
CA LYS A 239 -12.20 22.28 9.83
C LYS A 239 -12.40 23.63 9.13
N GLY A 240 -13.61 24.17 9.22
CA GLY A 240 -13.98 25.46 8.64
C GLY A 240 -14.51 25.41 7.19
N ASP A 241 -14.62 24.23 6.59
CA ASP A 241 -15.27 24.10 5.27
C ASP A 241 -16.77 24.46 5.36
N PRO A 242 -17.34 25.15 4.35
CA PRO A 242 -18.75 25.50 4.35
C PRO A 242 -19.65 24.27 4.08
N ASP A 243 -20.76 24.19 4.82
CA ASP A 243 -21.83 23.20 4.64
C ASP A 243 -21.39 21.73 4.47
N PRO A 244 -20.59 21.18 5.43
CA PRO A 244 -20.04 19.82 5.33
C PRO A 244 -21.13 18.74 5.17
N ARG A 245 -22.30 18.96 5.77
CA ARG A 245 -23.45 18.04 5.69
C ARG A 245 -24.01 17.94 4.27
N GLN A 246 -23.96 19.01 3.49
CA GLN A 246 -24.41 19.00 2.09
C GLN A 246 -23.42 18.26 1.20
N ALA A 247 -22.11 18.46 1.40
CA ALA A 247 -21.07 17.75 0.66
C ALA A 247 -21.21 16.21 0.77
N ILE A 248 -21.61 15.70 1.93
CA ILE A 248 -21.89 14.27 2.15
C ILE A 248 -23.20 13.84 1.50
N ALA A 249 -24.27 14.62 1.60
CA ALA A 249 -25.56 14.29 0.99
C ALA A 249 -25.46 14.18 -0.55
N ASP A 250 -24.61 15.01 -1.16
CA ASP A 250 -24.34 15.02 -2.60
C ASP A 250 -23.33 13.92 -3.01
N SER A 251 -22.65 13.31 -2.04
CA SER A 251 -21.61 12.30 -2.27
C SER A 251 -22.18 10.94 -2.65
N ALA A 252 -21.53 10.31 -3.64
CA ALA A 252 -22.02 9.17 -4.38
C ALA A 252 -21.94 7.83 -3.62
N TRP A 253 -22.68 7.68 -2.53
CA TRP A 253 -22.81 6.41 -1.79
C TRP A 253 -23.41 5.27 -2.63
N ARG A 254 -24.07 5.57 -3.75
CA ARG A 254 -24.63 4.57 -4.68
C ARG A 254 -23.63 3.95 -5.66
N ARG A 255 -22.38 4.42 -5.71
CA ARG A 255 -21.43 3.98 -6.75
C ARG A 255 -20.42 2.92 -6.30
N HIS A 256 -20.21 2.75 -4.99
CA HIS A 256 -19.18 1.88 -4.46
C HIS A 256 -19.78 0.73 -3.64
N GLN A 257 -19.21 -0.47 -3.77
CA GLN A 257 -19.75 -1.68 -3.15
C GLN A 257 -19.61 -1.66 -1.61
N MET A 258 -18.50 -1.10 -1.11
CA MET A 258 -18.16 -1.09 0.32
C MET A 258 -17.63 0.28 0.73
N PRO A 259 -18.48 1.34 0.71
CA PRO A 259 -18.03 2.71 0.90
C PRO A 259 -17.35 2.90 2.26
N ALA A 260 -16.24 3.66 2.26
CA ALA A 260 -15.48 3.96 3.47
C ALA A 260 -15.49 5.46 3.80
N TYR A 261 -15.27 5.74 5.08
CA TYR A 261 -15.11 7.07 5.63
C TYR A 261 -13.94 7.06 6.61
N HIS A 262 -13.05 8.03 6.49
CA HIS A 262 -11.82 8.13 7.26
C HIS A 262 -11.81 9.44 8.02
N LEU A 263 -11.94 9.39 9.33
CA LEU A 263 -11.68 10.51 10.21
C LEU A 263 -10.19 10.50 10.56
N VAL A 264 -9.42 11.25 9.80
CA VAL A 264 -7.95 11.26 9.80
C VAL A 264 -7.42 12.00 11.02
N ALA A 265 -6.41 11.42 11.65
CA ALA A 265 -5.62 12.04 12.71
C ALA A 265 -4.11 11.87 12.42
N PRO A 266 -3.23 12.63 13.10
CA PRO A 266 -1.79 12.45 13.00
C PRO A 266 -1.36 10.99 13.21
N ASN A 267 -0.32 10.56 12.48
CA ASN A 267 0.25 9.21 12.55
C ASN A 267 -0.78 8.08 12.31
N ARG A 268 -1.78 8.31 11.43
CA ARG A 268 -2.86 7.37 11.11
C ARG A 268 -3.69 6.88 12.29
N SER A 269 -3.59 7.58 13.42
CA SER A 269 -4.24 7.18 14.66
C SER A 269 -5.73 7.50 14.69
N GLY A 270 -6.33 7.89 13.55
CA GLY A 270 -7.74 8.23 13.40
C GLY A 270 -8.66 7.00 13.35
N ILE A 271 -9.85 7.15 12.76
CA ILE A 271 -10.83 6.05 12.65
C ILE A 271 -11.26 5.89 11.19
N THR A 272 -11.21 4.67 10.69
CA THR A 272 -11.82 4.27 9.42
C THR A 272 -13.12 3.53 9.71
N LEU A 273 -14.22 3.94 9.10
CA LEU A 273 -15.46 3.17 9.03
C LEU A 273 -15.61 2.62 7.61
N VAL A 274 -15.84 1.31 7.48
CA VAL A 274 -16.22 0.70 6.19
C VAL A 274 -17.59 0.05 6.32
N ASN A 275 -18.52 0.45 5.45
CA ASN A 275 -19.78 -0.24 5.32
C ASN A 275 -19.62 -1.42 4.36
N ILE A 276 -19.46 -2.63 4.90
CA ILE A 276 -19.21 -3.85 4.12
C ILE A 276 -20.48 -4.42 3.49
N GLY A 277 -21.64 -3.85 3.81
CA GLY A 277 -22.94 -4.39 3.42
C GLY A 277 -23.20 -5.75 4.07
N VAL A 278 -23.86 -6.66 3.35
CA VAL A 278 -24.26 -7.97 3.88
C VAL A 278 -23.62 -9.09 3.07
N GLY A 279 -23.01 -10.05 3.75
CA GLY A 279 -22.54 -11.30 3.16
C GLY A 279 -21.08 -11.61 3.51
N PRO A 280 -20.75 -12.88 3.78
CA PRO A 280 -19.37 -13.31 4.05
C PRO A 280 -18.39 -12.98 2.92
N SER A 281 -18.84 -12.98 1.66
CA SER A 281 -18.00 -12.67 0.51
C SER A 281 -17.44 -11.25 0.56
N ASN A 282 -18.28 -10.26 0.88
CA ASN A 282 -17.83 -8.86 1.03
C ASN A 282 -16.87 -8.73 2.21
N ALA A 283 -17.20 -9.38 3.33
CA ALA A 283 -16.35 -9.37 4.51
C ALA A 283 -14.95 -9.93 4.19
N LYS A 284 -14.86 -11.06 3.48
CA LYS A 284 -13.58 -11.61 3.03
C LYS A 284 -12.85 -10.64 2.09
N THR A 285 -13.52 -10.17 1.03
CA THR A 285 -12.89 -9.30 0.02
C THR A 285 -12.30 -8.04 0.65
N ILE A 286 -13.01 -7.36 1.55
CA ILE A 286 -12.47 -6.14 2.15
C ILE A 286 -11.31 -6.43 3.10
N THR A 287 -11.35 -7.54 3.85
CA THR A 287 -10.27 -7.89 4.77
C THR A 287 -9.02 -8.36 4.04
N ASP A 288 -9.15 -9.04 2.90
CA ASP A 288 -8.00 -9.42 2.06
C ASP A 288 -7.17 -8.18 1.68
N HIS A 289 -7.85 -7.07 1.41
CA HIS A 289 -7.21 -5.83 0.97
C HIS A 289 -6.86 -4.86 2.10
N LEU A 290 -7.62 -4.80 3.20
CA LEU A 290 -7.26 -3.97 4.36
C LEU A 290 -6.10 -4.55 5.16
N ALA A 291 -5.72 -5.82 4.93
CA ALA A 291 -4.60 -6.44 5.61
C ALA A 291 -3.22 -5.93 5.15
N VAL A 292 -3.12 -5.34 3.95
CA VAL A 292 -1.82 -4.92 3.36
C VAL A 292 -1.28 -3.61 3.92
#